data_AF-Q9NDU7-F1
#
_entry.id   AF-Q9NDU7-F1
#
_cell.length_a   1.000
_cell.length_b   1.000
_cell.length_c   1.000
_cell.angle_alpha   90.00
_cell.angle_beta   90.00
_cell.angle_gamma   90.00
#
_symmetry.space_group_name_H-M   'P 1'
#
loop_
_entity.id
_entity.type
_entity.pdbx_description
1 polymer ?
#
loop_
_entity_poly.entity_id
_entity_poly.type
_entity_poly.pdbx_seq_one_letter_code
_entity_poly.pdbx_strand_id
1 'polypeptide(L)'
;MKDPLEYLNKINFNTNKFPQYTHLIENCPSEYENEKVIRICRCWQSAKFPYCDDTHKIFVENGDNVGPYVAKLVSYKLSDEEKLKKQKYNEKYIKLNNKMSYIKSENFNFKWFPTPIINYKFKKYVLLSFFVLTSSVLYTKKEKLYNFNTES
;
A
#
# COMPACT_ATOMS: atom_id res chain seq x y z
N MET A 1 -15.84 38.99 -14.17
CA MET A 1 -15.60 37.58 -14.57
C MET A 1 -16.96 36.91 -14.74
N LYS A 2 -17.17 36.11 -15.79
CA LYS A 2 -18.42 35.32 -15.88
C LYS A 2 -18.40 34.25 -14.79
N ASP A 3 -19.56 33.96 -14.20
CA ASP A 3 -19.69 32.89 -13.23
C ASP A 3 -19.35 31.55 -13.92
N PRO A 4 -18.32 30.82 -13.46
CA PRO A 4 -17.99 29.51 -14.05
C PRO A 4 -19.13 28.50 -13.91
N LEU A 5 -20.12 28.71 -13.04
CA LEU A 5 -21.27 27.83 -12.83
C LEU A 5 -22.54 28.27 -13.59
N GLU A 6 -22.49 29.37 -14.36
CA GLU A 6 -23.64 29.86 -15.14
C GLU A 6 -24.23 28.77 -16.06
N TYR A 7 -23.40 27.82 -16.52
CA TYR A 7 -23.81 26.70 -17.37
C TYR A 7 -24.72 25.68 -16.67
N LEU A 8 -24.72 25.58 -15.33
CA LEU A 8 -25.57 24.62 -14.61
C LEU A 8 -27.05 24.85 -14.92
N ASN A 9 -27.42 26.09 -15.23
CA ASN A 9 -28.78 26.46 -15.61
C ASN A 9 -29.03 26.36 -17.13
N LYS A 10 -28.00 26.08 -17.94
CA LYS A 10 -28.04 26.37 -19.38
C LYS A 10 -28.37 25.19 -20.29
N ILE A 11 -28.35 23.94 -19.83
CA ILE A 11 -28.94 22.73 -20.47
C ILE A 11 -28.65 21.54 -19.55
N ASN A 12 -29.66 20.74 -19.20
CA ASN A 12 -29.47 19.48 -18.47
C ASN A 12 -29.52 18.29 -19.44
N PHE A 13 -28.36 17.69 -19.74
CA PHE A 13 -28.27 16.49 -20.57
C PHE A 13 -28.85 15.23 -19.88
N ASN A 14 -28.88 15.22 -18.55
CA ASN A 14 -29.39 14.11 -17.74
C ASN A 14 -30.90 14.26 -17.48
N THR A 15 -31.70 14.19 -18.56
CA THR A 15 -33.16 14.26 -18.50
C THR A 15 -33.78 13.09 -17.73
N ASN A 16 -33.14 11.92 -17.79
CA ASN A 16 -33.58 10.69 -17.12
C ASN A 16 -33.22 10.66 -15.63
N LYS A 17 -32.60 11.71 -15.08
CA LYS A 17 -32.24 11.84 -13.66
C LYS A 17 -31.39 10.68 -13.13
N PHE A 18 -30.49 10.16 -13.96
CA PHE A 18 -29.49 9.17 -13.53
C PHE A 18 -28.56 9.76 -12.46
N PRO A 19 -27.90 8.93 -11.63
CA PRO A 19 -26.93 9.42 -10.65
C PRO A 19 -25.79 10.18 -11.34
N GLN A 20 -25.41 11.35 -10.79
CA GLN A 20 -24.31 12.18 -11.33
C GLN A 20 -22.95 11.47 -11.29
N TYR A 21 -22.82 10.50 -10.39
CA TYR A 21 -21.60 9.75 -10.17
C TYR A 21 -21.91 8.26 -10.14
N THR A 22 -21.15 7.47 -10.89
CA THR A 22 -21.29 6.01 -10.94
C THR A 22 -19.92 5.37 -11.03
N HIS A 23 -19.67 4.38 -10.18
CA HIS A 23 -18.46 3.58 -10.20
C HIS A 23 -18.69 2.31 -11.02
N LEU A 24 -17.75 2.01 -11.92
CA LEU A 24 -17.72 0.78 -12.68
C LEU A 24 -16.44 0.02 -12.36
N ILE A 25 -16.58 -1.25 -11.97
CA ILE A 25 -15.47 -2.16 -11.73
C ILE A 25 -15.61 -3.29 -12.74
N GLU A 26 -14.64 -3.38 -13.63
CA GLU A 26 -14.59 -4.37 -14.70
C GLU A 26 -13.25 -5.07 -14.67
N ASN A 27 -13.26 -6.40 -14.73
CA ASN A 27 -12.06 -7.21 -14.65
C ASN A 27 -11.38 -7.29 -16.02
N CYS A 28 -10.05 -7.21 -16.03
CA CYS A 28 -9.28 -7.51 -17.23
C CYS A 28 -9.45 -8.99 -17.60
N PRO A 29 -9.55 -9.33 -18.90
CA PRO A 29 -9.67 -10.71 -19.34
C PRO A 29 -8.41 -11.52 -19.01
N SER A 30 -8.57 -12.83 -18.85
CA SER A 30 -7.44 -13.76 -18.67
C SER A 30 -6.62 -13.91 -19.97
N GLU A 31 -5.41 -14.47 -19.89
CA GLU A 31 -4.53 -14.66 -21.05
C GLU A 31 -5.13 -15.57 -22.14
N TYR A 32 -6.11 -16.40 -21.77
CA TYR A 32 -6.83 -17.32 -22.66
C TYR A 32 -8.15 -16.75 -23.18
N GLU A 33 -8.58 -15.60 -22.67
CA GLU A 33 -9.80 -14.92 -23.09
C GLU A 33 -9.51 -13.86 -24.15
N ASN A 34 -10.51 -13.59 -24.98
CA ASN A 34 -10.43 -12.52 -25.96
C ASN A 34 -10.49 -11.14 -25.29
N GLU A 35 -10.02 -10.12 -26.02
CA GLU A 35 -10.15 -8.73 -25.60
C GLU A 35 -11.61 -8.36 -25.30
N LYS A 36 -11.83 -7.72 -24.15
CA LYS A 36 -13.16 -7.27 -23.73
C LYS A 36 -13.30 -5.78 -24.05
N VAL A 37 -14.30 -5.44 -24.85
CA VAL A 37 -14.63 -4.04 -25.17
C VAL A 37 -15.78 -3.58 -24.30
N ILE A 38 -15.55 -2.52 -23.54
CA ILE A 38 -16.55 -1.87 -22.69
C ILE A 38 -16.87 -0.51 -23.29
N ARG A 39 -18.16 -0.19 -23.37
CA ARG A 39 -18.64 1.09 -23.88
C ARG A 39 -19.44 1.78 -22.78
N ILE A 40 -18.97 2.95 -22.37
CA ILE A 40 -19.59 3.77 -21.31
C ILE A 40 -20.38 4.91 -21.97
N CYS A 41 -21.61 5.10 -21.50
CA CYS A 41 -22.52 6.11 -21.98
C CYS A 41 -22.04 7.51 -21.59
N ARG A 42 -22.02 8.42 -22.57
CA ARG A 42 -21.78 9.86 -22.37
C ARG A 42 -22.98 10.73 -22.69
N CYS A 43 -23.99 10.19 -23.39
CA CYS A 43 -25.17 10.95 -23.79
C CYS A 43 -26.27 11.01 -22.71
N TRP A 44 -26.18 10.21 -21.64
CA TRP A 44 -27.18 10.12 -20.58
C TRP A 44 -28.57 9.60 -21.01
N GLN A 45 -28.68 9.01 -22.21
CA GLN A 45 -29.95 8.50 -22.76
C GLN A 45 -30.00 6.98 -22.90
N SER A 46 -28.91 6.29 -22.57
CA SER A 46 -28.88 4.82 -22.59
C SER A 46 -29.83 4.21 -21.57
N ALA A 47 -30.62 3.23 -22.01
CA ALA A 47 -31.45 2.41 -21.13
C ALA A 47 -30.60 1.50 -20.22
N LYS A 48 -29.35 1.20 -20.63
CA LYS A 48 -28.39 0.41 -19.84
C LYS A 48 -27.38 1.27 -19.07
N PHE A 49 -27.72 2.53 -18.78
CA PHE A 49 -26.82 3.45 -18.08
C PHE A 49 -26.23 2.79 -16.81
N PRO A 50 -24.90 2.82 -16.60
CA PRO A 50 -23.89 3.68 -17.25
C PRO A 50 -23.27 3.12 -18.55
N TYR A 51 -23.67 1.93 -19.00
CA TYR A 51 -23.16 1.35 -20.25
C TYR A 51 -23.86 1.97 -21.46
N CYS A 52 -23.17 1.97 -22.60
CA CYS A 52 -23.72 2.44 -23.87
C CYS A 52 -24.47 1.32 -24.60
N ASP A 53 -25.73 1.59 -24.94
CA ASP A 53 -26.63 0.74 -25.71
C ASP A 53 -26.86 1.23 -27.15
N ASP A 54 -26.00 2.13 -27.64
CA ASP A 54 -26.08 2.75 -28.97
C ASP A 54 -27.22 3.74 -29.20
N THR A 55 -27.98 4.11 -28.16
CA THR A 55 -28.97 5.22 -28.22
C THR A 55 -28.39 6.53 -28.73
N HIS A 56 -27.10 6.78 -28.49
CA HIS A 56 -26.42 7.99 -28.95
C HIS A 56 -26.41 8.16 -30.47
N LYS A 57 -26.57 7.09 -31.25
CA LYS A 57 -26.56 7.14 -32.72
C LYS A 57 -27.66 8.04 -33.27
N ILE A 58 -28.83 8.05 -32.64
CA ILE A 58 -29.97 8.90 -33.03
C ILE A 58 -29.59 10.39 -32.91
N PHE A 59 -28.85 10.75 -31.87
CA PHE A 59 -28.36 12.13 -31.70
C PHE A 59 -27.30 12.48 -32.74
N VAL A 60 -26.40 11.54 -33.07
CA VAL A 60 -25.41 11.72 -34.14
C VAL A 60 -26.08 11.94 -35.50
N GLU A 61 -27.12 11.18 -35.82
CA GLU A 61 -27.93 11.36 -37.04
C GLU A 61 -28.61 12.74 -37.08
N ASN A 62 -28.99 13.26 -35.91
CA ASN A 62 -29.58 14.60 -35.75
C ASN A 62 -28.55 15.74 -35.65
N GLY A 63 -27.25 15.44 -35.81
CA GLY A 63 -26.17 16.45 -35.85
C GLY A 63 -25.44 16.69 -34.52
N ASP A 64 -25.75 15.94 -33.46
CA ASP A 64 -25.03 16.03 -32.19
C ASP A 64 -23.71 15.24 -32.24
N ASN A 65 -22.61 15.85 -31.80
CA ASN A 65 -21.32 15.15 -31.68
C ASN A 65 -21.21 14.40 -30.35
N VAL A 66 -21.98 13.33 -30.19
CA VAL A 66 -21.97 12.49 -28.99
C VAL A 66 -21.60 11.04 -29.32
N GLY A 67 -20.60 10.52 -28.60
CA GLY A 67 -20.16 9.13 -28.72
C GLY A 67 -19.82 8.54 -27.35
N PRO A 68 -19.83 7.21 -27.21
CA PRO A 68 -19.49 6.54 -25.97
C PRO A 68 -17.99 6.64 -25.69
N TYR A 69 -17.62 6.52 -24.43
CA TYR A 69 -16.24 6.22 -24.07
C TYR A 69 -16.00 4.73 -24.24
N VAL A 70 -15.07 4.35 -25.11
CA VAL A 70 -14.77 2.94 -25.43
C VAL A 70 -13.46 2.56 -24.77
N ALA A 71 -13.52 1.61 -23.85
CA ALA A 71 -12.36 1.00 -23.20
C ALA A 71 -12.15 -0.41 -23.74
N LYS A 72 -10.94 -0.68 -24.25
CA LYS A 72 -10.51 -2.02 -24.65
C LYS A 72 -9.67 -2.62 -23.53
N LEU A 73 -10.19 -3.64 -22.86
CA LEU A 73 -9.47 -4.40 -21.86
C LEU A 73 -8.75 -5.56 -22.53
N VAL A 74 -7.44 -5.60 -22.34
CA VAL A 74 -6.56 -6.65 -22.84
C VAL A 74 -5.92 -7.39 -21.67
N SER A 75 -5.65 -8.68 -21.86
CA SER A 75 -4.84 -9.45 -20.93
C SER A 75 -3.39 -8.98 -21.00
N TYR A 76 -2.76 -8.72 -19.87
CA TYR A 76 -1.33 -8.42 -19.86
C TYR A 76 -0.53 -9.72 -20.02
N LYS A 77 0.20 -9.85 -21.14
CA LYS A 77 1.15 -10.95 -21.34
C LYS A 77 2.48 -10.56 -20.70
N LEU A 78 2.80 -11.17 -19.56
CA LEU A 78 4.14 -11.05 -18.96
C LEU A 78 5.17 -11.64 -19.92
N SER A 79 6.28 -10.94 -20.12
CA SER A 79 7.45 -11.53 -20.77
C SER A 79 7.98 -12.71 -19.95
N ASP A 80 8.68 -13.64 -20.59
CA ASP A 80 9.25 -14.80 -19.89
C ASP A 80 10.26 -14.36 -18.81
N GLU A 81 10.97 -13.24 -19.03
CA GLU A 81 11.85 -12.63 -18.03
C GLU A 81 11.08 -12.11 -16.81
N GLU A 82 9.95 -11.44 -17.00
CA GLU A 82 9.11 -10.96 -15.90
C GLU A 82 8.46 -12.11 -15.14
N LYS A 83 8.02 -13.17 -15.85
CA LYS A 83 7.55 -14.43 -15.25
C LYS A 83 8.64 -15.01 -14.34
N LEU A 84 9.89 -15.09 -14.82
CA LEU A 84 11.02 -15.59 -14.05
C LEU A 84 11.37 -14.69 -12.85
N LYS A 85 11.38 -13.36 -13.02
CA LYS A 85 11.62 -12.40 -11.92
C LYS A 85 10.57 -12.54 -10.82
N LYS A 86 9.29 -12.68 -11.20
CA LYS A 86 8.18 -12.90 -10.26
C LYS A 86 8.31 -14.22 -9.50
N GLN A 87 8.70 -15.30 -10.18
CA GLN A 87 8.99 -16.59 -9.53
C GLN A 87 10.11 -16.48 -8.49
N LYS A 88 11.26 -15.91 -8.88
CA LYS A 88 12.40 -15.69 -7.97
C LYS A 88 12.04 -14.82 -6.76
N TYR A 89 11.22 -13.78 -6.96
CA TYR A 89 10.71 -12.95 -5.88
C TYR A 89 9.85 -13.77 -4.92
N ASN A 90 8.85 -14.51 -5.42
CA ASN A 90 7.98 -15.33 -4.57
C ASN A 90 8.77 -16.36 -3.74
N GLU A 91 9.74 -17.05 -4.35
CA GLU A 91 10.63 -17.98 -3.64
C GLU A 91 11.41 -17.31 -2.50
N LYS A 92 11.92 -16.09 -2.72
CA LYS A 92 12.63 -15.31 -1.70
C LYS A 92 11.74 -14.99 -0.50
N TYR A 93 10.49 -14.59 -0.73
CA TYR A 93 9.56 -14.24 0.35
C TYR A 93 9.05 -15.46 1.11
N ILE A 94 8.83 -16.58 0.43
CA ILE A 94 8.51 -17.86 1.08
C ILE A 94 9.67 -18.27 2.01
N LYS A 95 10.92 -18.19 1.53
CA LYS A 95 12.11 -18.48 2.36
C LYS A 95 12.21 -17.55 3.58
N LEU A 96 11.92 -16.26 3.42
CA LEU A 96 11.91 -15.30 4.53
C LEU A 96 10.80 -15.57 5.54
N ASN A 97 9.58 -15.86 5.08
CA ASN A 97 8.45 -16.21 5.94
C ASN A 97 8.72 -17.50 6.71
N ASN A 98 9.28 -18.52 6.05
CA ASN A 98 9.66 -19.79 6.69
C ASN A 98 10.80 -19.60 7.70
N LYS A 99 11.79 -18.74 7.40
CA LYS A 99 12.85 -18.38 8.36
C LYS A 99 12.28 -17.62 9.56
N MET A 100 11.33 -16.70 9.33
CA MET A 100 10.65 -15.95 10.38
C MET A 100 9.77 -16.86 11.26
N SER A 101 9.06 -17.83 10.67
CA SER A 101 8.29 -18.82 11.44
C SER A 101 9.21 -19.71 12.27
N TYR A 102 10.37 -20.12 11.73
CA TYR A 102 11.38 -20.89 12.46
C TYR A 102 11.95 -20.11 13.65
N ILE A 103 12.33 -18.83 13.45
CA ILE A 103 12.80 -17.95 14.54
C ILE A 103 11.69 -17.69 15.58
N LYS A 104 10.43 -17.53 15.14
CA LYS A 104 9.29 -17.42 16.06
C LYS A 104 9.09 -18.69 16.87
N SER A 105 9.24 -19.89 16.29
CA SER A 105 9.16 -21.15 17.03
C SER A 105 10.32 -21.34 18.00
N GLU A 106 11.55 -20.94 17.64
CA GLU A 106 12.69 -20.95 18.57
C GLU A 106 12.48 -19.99 19.74
N ASN A 107 11.97 -18.78 19.48
CA ASN A 107 11.67 -17.81 20.54
C ASN A 107 10.44 -18.19 21.38
N PHE A 108 9.48 -18.96 20.84
CA PHE A 108 8.33 -19.48 21.60
C PHE A 108 8.73 -20.57 22.60
N ASN A 109 9.86 -21.26 22.36
CA ASN A 109 10.44 -22.19 23.33
C ASN A 109 11.24 -21.47 24.43
N PHE A 110 11.36 -20.15 24.38
CA PHE A 110 11.91 -19.33 25.46
C PHE A 110 10.79 -18.62 26.25
N LYS A 111 9.77 -19.39 26.66
CA LYS A 111 8.96 -19.10 27.86
C LYS A 111 9.67 -19.83 29.00
N TRP A 112 10.35 -19.19 29.93
CA TRP A 112 9.72 -18.45 31.02
C TRP A 112 10.79 -17.66 31.79
N PHE A 113 11.07 -16.41 31.39
CA PHE A 113 11.51 -15.37 32.34
C PHE A 113 11.00 -14.02 31.81
N PRO A 114 10.07 -13.35 32.52
CA PRO A 114 9.51 -12.09 32.03
C PRO A 114 10.54 -10.99 32.29
N THR A 115 11.15 -10.44 31.24
CA THR A 115 11.60 -9.05 31.32
C THR A 115 10.97 -8.27 30.17
N PRO A 116 10.12 -7.27 30.49
CA PRO A 116 9.37 -6.54 29.48
C PRO A 116 10.33 -5.68 28.69
N ILE A 117 10.10 -5.63 27.37
CA ILE A 117 10.41 -4.53 26.44
C ILE A 117 11.36 -3.51 27.09
N ILE A 118 12.64 -3.85 27.11
CA ILE A 118 13.70 -2.95 27.55
C ILE A 118 13.80 -1.90 26.45
N ASN A 119 12.98 -0.87 26.61
CA ASN A 119 12.99 0.38 25.89
C ASN A 119 14.47 0.79 25.73
N TYR A 120 14.92 1.13 24.52
CA TYR A 120 16.33 1.44 24.22
C TYR A 120 16.96 2.43 25.22
N LYS A 121 16.13 3.29 25.83
CA LYS A 121 16.49 4.16 26.96
C LYS A 121 17.06 3.40 28.17
N PHE A 122 16.50 2.26 28.57
CA PHE A 122 16.95 1.46 29.71
C PHE A 122 18.35 0.85 29.50
N LYS A 123 18.68 0.37 28.28
CA LYS A 123 20.05 -0.12 27.98
C LYS A 123 21.10 0.96 28.21
N LYS A 124 20.78 2.22 27.86
CA LYS A 124 21.67 3.37 28.10
C LYS A 124 21.88 3.62 29.61
N TYR A 125 20.82 3.54 30.41
CA TYR A 125 20.91 3.73 31.87
C TYR A 125 21.69 2.60 32.57
N VAL A 126 21.49 1.35 32.14
CA VAL A 126 22.24 0.20 32.68
C VAL A 126 23.74 0.34 32.39
N LEU A 127 24.10 0.73 31.16
CA LEU A 127 25.51 0.98 30.81
C LEU A 127 26.11 2.13 31.63
N LEU A 128 25.35 3.20 31.87
CA LEU A 128 25.78 4.32 32.72
C LEU A 128 26.00 3.90 34.17
N SER A 129 25.11 3.09 34.76
CA SER A 129 25.28 2.63 36.15
C SER A 129 26.48 1.69 36.30
N PHE A 130 26.73 0.81 35.32
CA PHE A 130 27.93 -0.02 35.30
C PHE A 130 29.20 0.85 35.25
N PHE A 131 29.22 1.88 34.42
CA PHE A 131 30.38 2.77 34.28
C PHE A 131 30.68 3.57 35.56
N VAL A 132 29.63 4.03 36.26
CA VAL A 132 29.77 4.73 37.55
C VAL A 132 30.31 3.78 38.62
N LEU A 133 29.78 2.55 38.73
CA LEU A 133 30.25 1.57 39.70
C LEU A 133 31.71 1.15 39.46
N THR A 134 32.10 0.93 38.20
CA THR A 134 33.50 0.63 37.86
C THR A 134 34.43 1.79 38.23
N SER A 135 33.97 3.03 38.08
CA SER A 135 34.74 4.22 38.45
C SER A 135 34.90 4.35 39.98
N SER A 136 33.84 4.10 40.76
CA SER A 136 33.92 4.09 42.24
C SER A 136 34.83 2.98 42.77
N VAL A 137 34.79 1.77 42.18
CA VAL A 137 35.70 0.68 42.55
C VAL A 137 37.16 1.02 42.21
N LEU A 138 37.42 1.70 41.09
CA LEU A 138 38.76 2.18 40.74
C LEU A 138 39.24 3.28 41.71
N TYR A 139 38.36 4.20 42.10
CA TYR A 139 38.69 5.26 43.06
C TYR A 139 39.07 4.70 44.43
N THR A 140 38.27 3.78 44.98
CA THR A 140 38.56 3.13 46.27
C THR A 140 39.86 2.32 46.26
N LYS A 141 40.20 1.67 45.14
CA LYS A 141 41.50 1.00 44.97
C LYS A 141 42.66 2.00 44.98
N LYS A 142 42.50 3.17 44.35
CA LYS A 142 43.52 4.22 44.33
C LYS A 142 43.73 4.85 45.70
N GLU A 143 42.65 5.08 46.45
CA GLU A 143 42.71 5.65 47.81
C GLU A 143 43.41 4.70 48.79
N LYS A 144 43.12 3.38 48.74
CA LYS A 144 43.86 2.38 49.52
C LYS A 144 45.36 2.38 49.19
N LEU A 145 45.72 2.57 47.93
CA LEU A 145 47.12 2.67 47.49
C LEU A 145 47.81 3.95 47.98
N TYR A 146 47.08 5.07 48.04
CA TYR A 146 47.62 6.33 48.57
C TYR A 146 47.85 6.24 50.08
N ASN A 147 46.89 5.71 50.84
CA ASN A 147 47.02 5.57 52.30
C ASN A 147 48.16 4.61 52.70
N PHE A 148 48.37 3.53 51.94
CA PHE A 148 49.51 2.62 52.12
C PHE A 148 50.87 3.30 51.91
N ASN A 149 50.95 4.29 51.02
CA ASN A 149 52.19 5.01 50.72
C ASN A 149 52.47 6.19 51.67
N THR A 150 51.48 6.62 52.46
CA THR A 150 51.65 7.69 53.47
C THR A 150 51.90 7.17 54.88
N GLU A 151 51.62 5.89 55.14
CA GLU A 151 51.90 5.21 56.42
C GLU A 151 53.29 4.53 56.46
N SER A 152 54.02 4.52 55.33
CA SER A 152 55.43 4.08 55.22
C SER A 152 56.39 5.25 55.18
#